data_AF-A0A7K3X3H7-F1
#
_entry.id   AF-A0A7K3X3H7-F1
#
_cell.length_a   1.000
_cell.length_b   1.000
_cell.length_c   1.000
_cell.angle_alpha   90.00
_cell.angle_beta   90.00
_cell.angle_gamma   90.00
#
_symmetry.space_group_name_H-M   'P 1'
#
loop_
_entity.id
_entity.type
_entity.pdbx_description
1 polymer ?
#
loop_
_entity_poly.entity_id
_entity_poly.type
_entity_poly.pdbx_seq_one_letter_code
_entity_poly.pdbx_strand_id
1 'polypeptide(L)'
;MSEGGRPGLAVPVKALAEAVLEKAVRLGLTWRLRPATVTSVASDGTIRALHDGDTQAIRVTSMIGAVPVRSRVMVMKSPPAGNHIVGLVGSPGTGAPTGPVQAFTQSGTFKVPAGARWIRAYGVGGGGGGGGVTGVSGGNGAAGGGGGGGYCESVWSAAELPAEVQVTVGIGGAGGAFGAGGTGGDTSFGGLWTAGGGGSAPGVSAIVGDQAGGRGSGGSAVGGNVLNSPGEYGDYNRTLDSRHTFRGKGGNSLLGFGANSSGSVSGDAPSALGWGGGGAGAIGQATSRRGGSGKGGLVIVEVVY
;
A
#
# COMPACT_ATOMS: atom_id res chain seq x y z
N MET A 1 -89.28 5.73 22.49
CA MET A 1 -88.05 4.90 22.63
C MET A 1 -87.65 4.50 21.22
N SER A 2 -86.45 4.69 20.69
CA SER A 2 -85.12 4.92 21.24
C SER A 2 -84.25 5.43 20.06
N GLU A 3 -83.19 6.17 20.37
CA GLU A 3 -82.19 6.73 19.45
C GLU A 3 -81.55 5.71 18.50
N GLY A 4 -81.07 6.21 17.35
CA GLY A 4 -80.15 5.49 16.47
C GLY A 4 -79.35 6.50 15.63
N GLY A 5 -78.13 6.79 16.06
CA GLY A 5 -77.28 7.85 15.53
C GLY A 5 -77.04 7.79 14.02
N ARG A 6 -76.98 8.96 13.38
CA ARG A 6 -76.55 9.11 11.99
C ARG A 6 -75.11 8.60 11.88
N PRO A 7 -74.79 7.62 11.03
CA PRO A 7 -73.42 7.21 10.82
C PRO A 7 -72.67 8.39 10.18
N GLY A 8 -71.74 8.97 10.92
CA GLY A 8 -70.78 9.91 10.34
C GLY A 8 -70.08 9.22 9.19
N LEU A 9 -70.16 9.78 8.00
CA LEU A 9 -69.40 9.36 6.82
C LEU A 9 -67.92 9.48 7.16
N ALA A 10 -67.35 8.42 7.73
CA ALA A 10 -65.92 8.26 7.88
C ALA A 10 -65.37 8.17 6.45
N VAL A 11 -64.91 9.29 5.91
CA VAL A 11 -64.14 9.28 4.67
C VAL A 11 -63.01 8.28 4.93
N PRO A 12 -62.90 7.19 4.15
CA PRO A 12 -61.87 6.20 4.39
C PRO A 12 -60.53 6.95 4.35
N VAL A 13 -59.69 6.78 5.37
CA VAL A 13 -58.40 7.49 5.51
C VAL A 13 -57.60 7.48 4.20
N LYS A 14 -57.74 6.39 3.43
CA LYS A 14 -57.22 6.24 2.07
C LYS A 14 -57.68 7.32 1.08
N ALA A 15 -58.98 7.62 1.00
CA ALA A 15 -59.52 8.62 0.07
C ALA A 15 -59.07 10.05 0.43
N LEU A 16 -58.94 10.35 1.72
CA LEU A 16 -58.37 11.62 2.18
C LEU A 16 -56.88 11.71 1.82
N ALA A 17 -56.11 10.64 2.03
CA ALA A 17 -54.69 10.58 1.69
C ALA A 17 -54.46 10.72 0.17
N GLU A 18 -55.28 10.07 -0.65
CA GLU A 18 -55.22 10.18 -2.12
C GLU A 18 -55.53 11.61 -2.58
N ALA A 19 -56.57 12.25 -2.02
CA ALA A 19 -56.91 13.64 -2.35
C ALA A 19 -55.83 14.64 -1.91
N VAL A 20 -55.17 14.40 -0.76
CA VAL A 20 -54.05 15.21 -0.30
C VAL A 20 -52.84 15.02 -1.20
N LEU A 21 -52.52 13.78 -1.59
CA LEU A 21 -51.43 13.47 -2.51
C LEU A 21 -51.69 14.12 -3.89
N GLU A 22 -52.91 14.02 -4.42
CA GLU A 22 -53.27 14.63 -5.70
C GLU A 22 -53.14 16.15 -5.65
N LYS A 23 -53.60 16.79 -4.56
CA LYS A 23 -53.41 18.23 -4.36
C LYS A 23 -51.94 18.61 -4.22
N ALA A 24 -51.15 17.82 -3.49
CA ALA A 24 -49.71 18.04 -3.36
C ALA A 24 -48.98 17.91 -4.71
N VAL A 25 -49.37 16.93 -5.54
CA VAL A 25 -48.85 16.76 -6.91
C VAL A 25 -49.24 17.96 -7.80
N ARG A 26 -50.51 18.40 -7.76
CA ARG A 26 -50.98 19.58 -8.51
C ARG A 26 -50.25 20.86 -8.09
N LEU A 27 -49.89 20.98 -6.82
CA LEU A 27 -49.13 22.11 -6.27
C LEU A 27 -47.61 21.97 -6.48
N GLY A 28 -47.13 20.91 -7.15
CA GLY A 28 -45.71 20.66 -7.37
C GLY A 28 -44.93 20.32 -6.10
N LEU A 29 -45.62 20.00 -4.99
CA LEU A 29 -45.06 19.62 -3.68
C LEU A 29 -44.52 18.18 -3.65
N THR A 30 -44.04 17.68 -4.79
CA THR A 30 -43.47 16.34 -4.91
C THR A 30 -41.98 16.37 -4.65
N TRP A 31 -41.53 15.60 -3.67
CA TRP A 31 -40.11 15.38 -3.43
C TRP A 31 -39.54 14.56 -4.58
N ARG A 32 -38.50 15.08 -5.23
CA ARG A 32 -37.80 14.36 -6.31
C ARG A 32 -36.35 14.18 -5.92
N LEU A 33 -35.89 12.93 -6.01
CA LEU A 33 -34.49 12.59 -5.84
C LEU A 33 -33.87 12.40 -7.22
N ARG A 34 -32.79 13.13 -7.52
CA ARG A 34 -32.06 12.99 -8.78
C ARG A 34 -30.56 12.90 -8.52
N PRO A 35 -29.83 12.02 -9.23
CA PRO A 35 -28.38 12.05 -9.22
C PRO A 35 -27.88 13.38 -9.83
N ALA A 36 -26.75 13.84 -9.31
CA ALA A 36 -26.05 15.04 -9.75
C ALA A 36 -24.55 14.91 -9.53
N THR A 37 -23.78 15.75 -10.20
CA THR A 37 -22.34 15.90 -10.01
C THR A 37 -22.04 17.27 -9.43
N VAL A 38 -21.26 17.32 -8.34
CA VAL A 38 -20.83 18.60 -7.75
C VAL A 38 -19.88 19.31 -8.72
N THR A 39 -20.20 20.55 -9.09
CA THR A 39 -19.44 21.34 -10.07
C THR A 39 -18.55 22.39 -9.44
N SER A 40 -18.92 22.92 -8.27
CA SER A 40 -18.09 23.86 -7.50
C SER A 40 -18.48 23.90 -6.03
N VAL A 41 -17.50 24.22 -5.19
CA VAL A 41 -17.67 24.52 -3.76
C VAL A 41 -16.93 25.82 -3.51
N ALA A 42 -17.65 26.86 -3.10
CA ALA A 42 -17.07 28.16 -2.76
C ALA A 42 -16.53 28.15 -1.32
N SER A 43 -15.65 29.10 -1.00
CA SER A 43 -15.03 29.24 0.33
C SER A 43 -16.03 29.54 1.46
N ASP A 44 -17.22 30.03 1.11
CA ASP A 44 -18.35 30.26 2.02
C ASP A 44 -19.20 28.99 2.26
N GLY A 45 -18.82 27.85 1.69
CA GLY A 45 -19.56 26.59 1.77
C GLY A 45 -20.71 26.46 0.78
N THR A 46 -20.92 27.42 -0.12
CA THR A 46 -21.93 27.33 -1.18
C THR A 46 -21.53 26.24 -2.19
N ILE A 47 -22.39 25.23 -2.37
CA ILE A 47 -22.17 24.13 -3.31
C ILE A 47 -23.06 24.33 -4.54
N ARG A 48 -22.51 24.07 -5.72
CA ARG A 48 -23.28 23.90 -6.96
C ARG A 48 -23.19 22.48 -7.46
N ALA A 49 -24.32 21.92 -7.90
CA ALA A 49 -24.39 20.60 -8.50
C ALA A 49 -25.17 20.64 -9.80
N LEU A 50 -24.71 19.86 -10.78
CA LEU A 50 -25.36 19.68 -12.08
C LEU A 50 -26.09 18.34 -12.06
N HIS A 51 -27.40 18.35 -12.23
CA HIS A 51 -28.16 17.11 -12.37
C HIS A 51 -27.86 16.42 -13.69
N ASP A 52 -27.97 15.10 -13.70
CA ASP A 52 -27.78 14.33 -14.92
C ASP A 52 -28.83 14.70 -15.97
N GLY A 53 -28.35 15.00 -17.18
CA GLY A 53 -29.17 15.43 -18.31
C GLY A 53 -29.57 16.90 -18.29
N ASP A 54 -29.25 17.66 -17.23
CA ASP A 54 -29.46 19.11 -17.19
C ASP A 54 -28.19 19.83 -17.71
N THR A 55 -28.34 21.07 -18.17
CA THR A 55 -27.22 21.90 -18.69
C THR A 55 -26.76 22.99 -17.73
N GLN A 56 -27.53 23.26 -16.68
CA GLN A 56 -27.25 24.31 -15.70
C GLN A 56 -27.11 23.74 -14.30
N ALA A 57 -26.05 24.16 -13.61
CA ALA A 57 -25.83 23.78 -12.22
C ALA A 57 -26.72 24.62 -11.28
N ILE A 58 -27.28 23.96 -10.28
CA ILE A 58 -28.12 24.59 -9.27
C ILE A 58 -27.39 24.70 -7.94
N ARG A 59 -27.76 25.67 -7.10
CA ARG A 59 -27.28 25.73 -5.71
C ARG A 59 -27.90 24.60 -4.91
N VAL A 60 -27.07 23.91 -4.13
CA VAL A 60 -27.46 22.82 -3.24
C VAL A 60 -26.83 23.03 -1.87
N THR A 61 -27.53 22.59 -0.83
CA THR A 61 -26.99 22.55 0.54
C THR A 61 -26.67 21.11 0.90
N SER A 62 -25.48 20.83 1.41
CA SER A 62 -25.14 19.48 1.85
C SER A 62 -25.70 19.17 3.23
N MET A 63 -26.43 18.06 3.36
CA MET A 63 -26.83 17.49 4.66
C MET A 63 -25.86 16.40 5.14
N ILE A 64 -24.89 16.01 4.31
CA ILE A 64 -23.95 14.92 4.58
C ILE A 64 -22.54 15.41 4.96
N GLY A 65 -22.41 16.70 5.28
CA GLY A 65 -21.12 17.33 5.56
C GLY A 65 -20.38 17.77 4.30
N ALA A 66 -19.05 17.84 4.38
CA ALA A 66 -18.21 18.30 3.28
C ALA A 66 -18.30 17.36 2.07
N VAL A 67 -18.52 17.93 0.88
CA VAL A 67 -18.61 17.18 -0.38
C VAL A 67 -17.63 17.79 -1.39
N PRO A 68 -16.62 17.04 -1.88
CA PRO A 68 -15.65 17.57 -2.83
C PRO A 68 -16.25 17.78 -4.22
N VAL A 69 -15.63 18.66 -5.00
CA VAL A 69 -15.98 18.89 -6.42
C VAL A 69 -15.82 17.59 -7.20
N ARG A 70 -16.68 17.36 -8.21
CA ARG A 70 -16.83 16.13 -9.00
C ARG A 70 -17.45 14.94 -8.27
N SER A 71 -17.83 15.06 -6.99
CA SER A 71 -18.57 13.99 -6.31
C SER A 71 -19.90 13.71 -6.98
N ARG A 72 -20.22 12.42 -7.10
CA ARG A 72 -21.54 11.94 -7.51
C ARG A 72 -22.45 11.89 -6.30
N VAL A 73 -23.56 12.62 -6.36
CA VAL A 73 -24.43 12.88 -5.21
C VAL A 73 -25.90 12.68 -5.55
N MET A 74 -26.70 12.36 -4.55
CA MET A 74 -28.15 12.37 -4.62
C MET A 74 -28.68 13.70 -4.09
N VAL A 75 -29.34 14.46 -4.95
CA VAL A 75 -29.95 15.73 -4.61
C VAL A 75 -31.46 15.58 -4.53
N MET A 76 -32.00 15.87 -3.35
CA MET A 76 -33.41 15.92 -3.05
C MET A 76 -33.93 17.34 -3.29
N LYS A 77 -34.91 17.46 -4.19
CA LYS A 77 -35.65 18.71 -4.42
C LYS A 77 -36.84 18.75 -3.47
N SER A 78 -36.83 19.75 -2.59
CA SER A 78 -37.87 20.08 -1.63
C SER A 78 -38.58 21.37 -2.08
N PRO A 79 -39.85 21.28 -2.49
CA PRO A 79 -40.62 22.46 -2.85
C PRO A 79 -40.78 23.41 -1.64
N PRO A 80 -40.85 24.74 -1.86
CA PRO A 80 -40.90 25.41 -3.16
C PRO A 80 -39.54 25.61 -3.86
N ALA A 81 -38.38 25.50 -3.19
CA ALA A 81 -37.08 25.75 -3.83
C ALA A 81 -35.82 25.13 -3.16
N GLY A 82 -35.93 24.31 -2.12
CA GLY A 82 -34.77 23.76 -1.42
C GLY A 82 -34.15 22.58 -2.18
N ASN A 83 -32.85 22.62 -2.47
CA ASN A 83 -32.11 21.50 -3.03
C ASN A 83 -31.08 21.01 -2.01
N HIS A 84 -31.19 19.75 -1.60
CA HIS A 84 -30.36 19.20 -0.53
C HIS A 84 -29.61 17.96 -1.00
N ILE A 85 -28.30 17.89 -0.75
CA ILE A 85 -27.55 16.63 -0.92
C ILE A 85 -27.86 15.75 0.27
N VAL A 86 -28.47 14.60 0.02
CA VAL A 86 -28.93 13.65 1.06
C VAL A 86 -28.13 12.36 1.07
N GLY A 87 -27.24 12.17 0.10
CA GLY A 87 -26.41 10.98 -0.01
C GLY A 87 -25.44 11.05 -1.19
N LEU A 88 -24.53 10.10 -1.22
CA LEU A 88 -23.58 9.92 -2.31
C LEU A 88 -24.07 8.82 -3.25
N VAL A 89 -23.77 8.95 -4.53
CA VAL A 89 -23.99 7.90 -5.52
C VAL A 89 -22.67 7.18 -5.72
N GLY A 90 -22.52 6.03 -5.06
CA GLY A 90 -21.23 5.35 -4.92
C GLY A 90 -20.40 5.90 -3.77
N SER A 91 -19.27 5.25 -3.49
CA SER A 91 -18.34 5.72 -2.46
C SER A 91 -17.90 7.16 -2.79
N PRO A 92 -17.87 8.10 -1.81
CA PRO A 92 -17.17 9.37 -2.03
C PRO A 92 -15.78 9.02 -2.53
N GLY A 93 -15.29 9.79 -3.50
CA GLY A 93 -13.88 9.76 -3.85
C GLY A 93 -13.07 10.21 -2.64
N THR A 94 -12.81 9.28 -1.71
CA THR A 94 -11.59 9.28 -0.92
C THR A 94 -10.46 9.43 -1.92
N GLY A 95 -9.39 10.13 -1.57
CA GLY A 95 -8.16 10.20 -2.37
C GLY A 95 -7.44 8.85 -2.51
N ALA A 96 -8.19 7.76 -2.68
CA ALA A 96 -7.72 6.50 -3.21
C ALA A 96 -7.42 6.72 -4.70
N PRO A 97 -6.26 6.28 -5.18
CA PRO A 97 -5.94 6.36 -6.58
C PRO A 97 -6.91 5.49 -7.39
N THR A 98 -7.89 6.13 -8.03
CA THR A 98 -8.83 5.52 -8.97
C THR A 98 -8.30 5.60 -10.40
N GLY A 99 -7.03 5.28 -10.58
CA GLY A 99 -6.42 5.00 -11.87
C GLY A 99 -5.71 3.64 -11.86
N PRO A 100 -5.14 3.20 -12.99
CA PRO A 100 -4.48 1.91 -13.08
C PRO A 100 -3.30 1.85 -12.09
N VAL A 101 -3.22 0.74 -11.35
CA VAL A 101 -2.05 0.40 -10.54
C VAL A 101 -1.12 -0.45 -11.39
N GLN A 102 0.14 -0.03 -11.52
CA GLN A 102 1.17 -0.79 -12.22
C GLN A 102 2.25 -1.24 -11.25
N ALA A 103 2.54 -2.54 -11.22
CA ALA A 103 3.60 -3.13 -10.42
C ALA A 103 4.77 -3.58 -11.31
N PHE A 104 5.98 -3.18 -10.96
CA PHE A 104 7.23 -3.59 -11.59
C PHE A 104 7.97 -4.54 -10.64
N THR A 105 7.98 -5.83 -11.00
CA THR A 105 8.81 -6.86 -10.36
C THR A 105 10.10 -7.13 -11.14
N GLN A 106 10.24 -6.47 -12.29
CA GLN A 106 11.43 -6.41 -13.15
C GLN A 106 11.56 -4.99 -13.69
N SER A 107 12.78 -4.59 -14.04
CA SER A 107 13.04 -3.26 -14.61
C SER A 107 12.26 -3.04 -15.91
N GLY A 108 11.88 -1.80 -16.15
CA GLY A 108 11.11 -1.40 -17.32
C GLY A 108 10.94 0.10 -17.40
N THR A 109 9.89 0.54 -18.09
CA THR A 109 9.60 1.96 -18.25
C THR A 109 8.14 2.22 -17.91
N PHE A 110 7.91 3.24 -17.10
CA PHE A 110 6.58 3.77 -16.81
C PHE A 110 6.29 4.93 -17.77
N LYS A 111 5.16 4.87 -18.49
CA LYS A 111 4.69 5.97 -19.34
C LYS A 111 3.59 6.71 -18.61
N VAL A 112 3.73 8.02 -18.44
CA VAL A 112 2.71 8.87 -17.81
C VAL A 112 1.46 8.85 -18.68
N PRO A 113 0.31 8.33 -18.20
CA PRO A 113 -0.90 8.27 -19.01
C PRO A 113 -1.44 9.68 -19.30
N ALA A 114 -2.01 9.86 -20.50
CA ALA A 114 -2.67 11.12 -20.85
C ALA A 114 -3.84 11.40 -19.88
N GLY A 115 -3.93 12.63 -19.40
CA GLY A 115 -4.95 13.06 -18.44
C GLY A 115 -4.64 12.72 -16.98
N ALA A 116 -3.50 12.10 -16.67
CA ALA A 116 -3.07 11.94 -15.28
C ALA A 116 -2.91 13.30 -14.60
N ARG A 117 -3.28 13.37 -13.32
CA ARG A 117 -3.15 14.56 -12.45
C ARG A 117 -2.13 14.34 -11.36
N TRP A 118 -2.18 13.17 -10.71
CA TRP A 118 -1.24 12.80 -9.66
C TRP A 118 -0.68 11.41 -9.93
N ILE A 119 0.60 11.24 -9.61
CA ILE A 119 1.29 9.97 -9.68
C ILE A 119 1.95 9.72 -8.34
N ARG A 120 1.59 8.60 -7.72
CA ARG A 120 2.25 8.07 -6.53
C ARG A 120 3.11 6.90 -6.96
N ALA A 121 4.41 6.96 -6.67
CA ALA A 121 5.31 5.85 -6.91
C ALA A 121 6.05 5.51 -5.62
N TYR A 122 6.05 4.23 -5.27
CA TYR A 122 6.75 3.73 -4.10
C TYR A 122 7.35 2.36 -4.36
N GLY A 123 8.38 2.02 -3.61
CA GLY A 123 9.06 0.77 -3.83
C GLY A 123 10.14 0.47 -2.81
N VAL A 124 10.66 -0.74 -2.91
CA VAL A 124 11.73 -1.25 -2.04
C VAL A 124 12.93 -1.74 -2.84
N GLY A 125 14.12 -1.53 -2.30
CA GLY A 125 15.36 -2.14 -2.80
C GLY A 125 15.34 -3.66 -2.64
N GLY A 126 16.22 -4.38 -3.35
CA GLY A 126 16.43 -5.81 -3.12
C GLY A 126 17.03 -6.07 -1.73
N GLY A 127 16.63 -7.15 -1.08
CA GLY A 127 17.24 -7.56 0.20
C GLY A 127 18.60 -8.24 0.00
N GLY A 128 19.48 -8.13 0.99
CA GLY A 128 20.79 -8.79 0.98
C GLY A 128 20.73 -10.28 1.30
N GLY A 129 21.70 -11.04 0.81
CA GLY A 129 21.86 -12.46 1.12
C GLY A 129 22.49 -12.69 2.50
N GLY A 130 22.02 -13.73 3.18
CA GLY A 130 22.62 -14.19 4.44
C GLY A 130 23.92 -14.95 4.21
N GLY A 131 24.75 -15.01 5.26
CA GLY A 131 26.04 -15.70 5.20
C GLY A 131 25.89 -17.23 5.19
N GLY A 132 26.83 -17.91 4.54
CA GLY A 132 27.00 -19.35 4.61
C GLY A 132 27.97 -19.77 5.71
N VAL A 133 28.00 -21.08 5.98
CA VAL A 133 28.93 -21.69 6.92
C VAL A 133 29.83 -22.67 6.16
N THR A 134 31.15 -22.50 6.28
CA THR A 134 32.13 -23.49 5.86
C THR A 134 32.25 -24.57 6.93
N GLY A 135 32.04 -25.82 6.54
CA GLY A 135 32.00 -26.93 7.48
C GLY A 135 33.38 -27.37 7.96
N VAL A 136 33.47 -27.74 9.23
CA VAL A 136 34.69 -28.25 9.88
C VAL A 136 34.31 -29.40 10.80
N SER A 137 35.05 -30.52 10.73
CA SER A 137 34.78 -31.70 11.57
C SER A 137 34.91 -31.34 13.06
N GLY A 138 33.90 -31.72 13.85
CA GLY A 138 33.80 -31.37 15.27
C GLY A 138 33.41 -29.91 15.55
N GLY A 139 33.38 -29.04 14.53
CA GLY A 139 33.03 -27.64 14.64
C GLY A 139 31.53 -27.38 14.51
N ASN A 140 31.11 -26.21 15.00
CA ASN A 140 29.78 -25.64 14.81
C ASN A 140 29.92 -24.18 14.38
N GLY A 141 28.99 -23.70 13.57
CA GLY A 141 28.98 -22.31 13.12
C GLY A 141 27.59 -21.87 12.71
N ALA A 142 27.26 -20.62 13.03
CA ALA A 142 26.06 -19.94 12.58
C ALA A 142 26.44 -18.62 11.91
N ALA A 143 25.84 -18.32 10.77
CA ALA A 143 26.10 -17.08 10.05
C ALA A 143 24.99 -16.04 10.29
N GLY A 144 25.30 -14.77 10.01
CA GLY A 144 24.34 -13.66 10.15
C GLY A 144 23.38 -13.58 8.98
N GLY A 145 22.29 -12.83 9.16
CA GLY A 145 21.32 -12.56 8.09
C GLY A 145 21.68 -11.32 7.27
N GLY A 146 21.28 -11.32 6.00
CA GLY A 146 21.38 -10.14 5.14
C GLY A 146 20.35 -9.07 5.55
N GLY A 147 20.63 -7.80 5.25
CA GLY A 147 19.72 -6.70 5.56
C GLY A 147 18.56 -6.57 4.57
N GLY A 148 17.49 -5.91 5.00
CA GLY A 148 16.37 -5.55 4.13
C GLY A 148 16.70 -4.36 3.23
N GLY A 149 16.05 -4.26 2.08
CA GLY A 149 16.12 -3.10 1.20
C GLY A 149 15.42 -1.88 1.80
N GLY A 150 15.88 -0.68 1.46
CA GLY A 150 15.21 0.57 1.82
C GLY A 150 13.87 0.73 1.12
N TYR A 151 13.07 1.69 1.57
CA TYR A 151 11.78 2.07 1.02
C TYR A 151 11.76 3.55 0.69
N CYS A 152 11.29 3.87 -0.51
CA CYS A 152 11.00 5.25 -0.92
C CYS A 152 9.56 5.35 -1.38
N GLU A 153 8.95 6.49 -1.08
CA GLU A 153 7.63 6.87 -1.58
C GLU A 153 7.64 8.33 -2.01
N SER A 154 6.97 8.59 -3.12
CA SER A 154 6.75 9.94 -3.59
C SER A 154 5.41 10.12 -4.28
N VAL A 155 4.93 11.36 -4.23
CA VAL A 155 3.74 11.83 -4.93
C VAL A 155 4.11 13.09 -5.71
N TRP A 156 3.81 13.11 -6.99
CA TRP A 156 4.03 14.26 -7.87
C TRP A 156 2.75 14.62 -8.61
N SER A 157 2.65 15.88 -9.03
CA SER A 157 1.72 16.20 -10.09
C SER A 157 2.23 15.58 -11.40
N ALA A 158 1.33 15.11 -12.26
CA ALA A 158 1.75 14.45 -13.51
C ALA A 158 2.57 15.38 -14.43
N ALA A 159 2.42 16.71 -14.26
CA ALA A 159 3.17 17.72 -15.01
C ALA A 159 4.63 17.87 -14.55
N GLU A 160 4.97 17.40 -13.34
CA GLU A 160 6.35 17.41 -12.82
C GLU A 160 7.18 16.24 -13.34
N LEU A 161 6.53 15.21 -13.88
CA LEU A 161 7.19 14.00 -14.34
C LEU A 161 7.50 14.07 -15.84
N PRO A 162 8.65 13.52 -16.27
CA PRO A 162 8.88 13.24 -17.68
C PRO A 162 7.79 12.32 -18.25
N ALA A 163 7.54 12.41 -19.56
CA ALA A 163 6.55 11.55 -20.23
C ALA A 163 6.84 10.04 -20.07
N GLU A 164 8.11 9.67 -19.94
CA GLU A 164 8.56 8.32 -19.63
C GLU A 164 9.58 8.34 -18.49
N VAL A 165 9.38 7.46 -17.51
CA VAL A 165 10.28 7.29 -16.36
C VAL A 165 10.85 5.88 -16.39
N GLN A 166 12.18 5.77 -16.36
CA GLN A 166 12.86 4.48 -16.26
C GLN A 166 12.67 3.90 -14.86
N VAL A 167 12.24 2.66 -14.76
CA VAL A 167 12.04 1.96 -13.49
C VAL A 167 13.09 0.88 -13.37
N THR A 168 13.98 1.00 -12.37
CA THR A 168 14.97 -0.04 -12.07
C THR A 168 14.48 -0.84 -10.87
N VAL A 169 14.38 -2.15 -11.01
CA VAL A 169 14.05 -3.05 -9.89
C VAL A 169 15.31 -3.82 -9.49
N GLY A 170 15.75 -3.59 -8.25
CA GLY A 170 16.92 -4.26 -7.70
C GLY A 170 16.69 -5.75 -7.51
N ILE A 171 17.65 -6.58 -7.91
CA ILE A 171 17.60 -8.01 -7.65
C ILE A 171 17.92 -8.31 -6.17
N GLY A 172 17.43 -9.44 -5.66
CA GLY A 172 17.81 -9.91 -4.33
C GLY A 172 19.24 -10.46 -4.32
N GLY A 173 19.96 -10.23 -3.22
CA GLY A 173 21.30 -10.76 -3.02
C GLY A 173 21.29 -12.28 -2.85
N ALA A 174 22.18 -12.99 -3.54
CA ALA A 174 22.32 -14.43 -3.41
C ALA A 174 22.80 -14.83 -1.99
N GLY A 175 22.29 -15.93 -1.45
CA GLY A 175 22.82 -16.50 -0.21
C GLY A 175 24.27 -16.96 -0.36
N GLY A 176 25.07 -16.81 0.70
CA GLY A 176 26.49 -17.17 0.64
C GLY A 176 26.71 -18.67 0.45
N ALA A 177 27.42 -19.06 -0.62
CA ALA A 177 27.85 -20.43 -0.85
C ALA A 177 29.09 -20.72 0.01
N PHE A 178 28.86 -21.01 1.30
CA PHE A 178 29.93 -21.29 2.28
C PHE A 178 30.87 -20.08 2.47
N GLY A 179 30.28 -18.88 2.55
CA GLY A 179 30.99 -17.61 2.57
C GLY A 179 30.02 -16.43 2.73
N ALA A 180 30.48 -15.22 2.42
CA ALA A 180 29.60 -14.04 2.46
C ALA A 180 28.45 -14.14 1.46
N GLY A 181 27.30 -13.55 1.79
CA GLY A 181 26.19 -13.38 0.85
C GLY A 181 26.48 -12.29 -0.18
N GLY A 182 25.62 -12.18 -1.19
CA GLY A 182 25.57 -11.08 -2.14
C GLY A 182 24.73 -9.91 -1.61
N THR A 183 25.09 -8.68 -1.96
CA THR A 183 24.28 -7.49 -1.66
C THR A 183 23.02 -7.47 -2.52
N GLY A 184 21.94 -6.91 -2.00
CA GLY A 184 20.76 -6.58 -2.80
C GLY A 184 21.04 -5.43 -3.76
N GLY A 185 20.35 -5.41 -4.89
CA GLY A 185 20.41 -4.30 -5.84
C GLY A 185 19.49 -3.15 -5.44
N ASP A 186 19.85 -1.95 -5.89
CA ASP A 186 19.02 -0.75 -5.71
C ASP A 186 17.79 -0.79 -6.62
N THR A 187 16.67 -0.26 -6.10
CA THR A 187 15.44 -0.02 -6.85
C THR A 187 15.24 1.49 -7.00
N SER A 188 14.93 1.96 -8.20
CA SER A 188 14.74 3.40 -8.46
C SER A 188 13.58 3.68 -9.41
N PHE A 189 13.03 4.88 -9.24
CA PHE A 189 12.06 5.46 -10.16
C PHE A 189 12.70 6.68 -10.84
N GLY A 190 13.30 6.46 -12.00
CA GLY A 190 14.15 7.40 -12.69
C GLY A 190 15.32 7.85 -11.81
N GLY A 191 15.61 9.15 -11.86
CA GLY A 191 16.49 9.82 -10.91
C GLY A 191 15.73 10.51 -9.76
N LEU A 192 14.45 10.18 -9.57
CA LEU A 192 13.59 10.88 -8.61
C LEU A 192 13.78 10.35 -7.19
N TRP A 193 13.81 9.03 -7.03
CA TRP A 193 14.18 8.40 -5.76
C TRP A 193 14.93 7.09 -5.98
N THR A 194 15.68 6.68 -4.96
CA THR A 194 16.40 5.40 -4.91
C THR A 194 16.20 4.74 -3.55
N ALA A 195 15.57 3.56 -3.59
CA ALA A 195 15.46 2.64 -2.49
C ALA A 195 16.65 1.66 -2.58
N GLY A 196 17.65 1.88 -1.72
CA GLY A 196 18.91 1.14 -1.73
C GLY A 196 18.73 -0.34 -1.37
N GLY A 197 19.58 -1.18 -1.94
CA GLY A 197 19.63 -2.61 -1.65
C GLY A 197 20.18 -2.90 -0.25
N GLY A 198 19.72 -3.98 0.36
CA GLY A 198 20.23 -4.46 1.64
C GLY A 198 21.65 -5.03 1.52
N GLY A 199 22.49 -4.77 2.52
CA GLY A 199 23.83 -5.32 2.62
C GLY A 199 23.84 -6.81 2.92
N SER A 200 24.89 -7.51 2.50
CA SER A 200 25.05 -8.94 2.78
C SER A 200 25.65 -9.22 4.15
N ALA A 201 25.39 -10.41 4.68
CA ALA A 201 26.09 -10.88 5.86
C ALA A 201 27.40 -11.60 5.51
N PRO A 202 28.44 -11.48 6.37
CA PRO A 202 29.64 -12.27 6.23
C PRO A 202 29.35 -13.76 6.48
N GLY A 203 30.12 -14.63 5.82
CA GLY A 203 30.15 -16.05 6.15
C GLY A 203 31.00 -16.35 7.38
N VAL A 204 30.89 -17.57 7.88
CA VAL A 204 31.71 -18.06 9.00
C VAL A 204 32.29 -19.44 8.68
N SER A 205 33.44 -19.77 9.27
CA SER A 205 33.89 -21.16 9.37
C SER A 205 33.39 -21.76 10.67
N ALA A 206 32.92 -23.01 10.64
CA ALA A 206 32.59 -23.73 11.86
C ALA A 206 33.84 -23.93 12.73
N ILE A 207 33.71 -23.80 14.04
CA ILE A 207 34.83 -23.97 15.01
C ILE A 207 34.39 -24.78 16.23
N VAL A 208 35.36 -25.26 17.00
CA VAL A 208 35.11 -25.81 18.33
C VAL A 208 35.16 -24.66 19.34
N GLY A 209 34.02 -24.32 19.95
CA GLY A 209 33.93 -23.29 20.97
C GLY A 209 33.03 -22.12 20.56
N ASP A 210 33.38 -20.93 21.06
CA ASP A 210 32.56 -19.73 20.99
C ASP A 210 32.90 -18.88 19.75
N GLN A 211 31.88 -18.52 18.97
CA GLN A 211 31.98 -17.58 17.86
C GLN A 211 30.81 -16.58 17.83
N ALA A 212 31.13 -15.36 17.40
CA ALA A 212 30.18 -14.39 16.88
C ALA A 212 30.65 -13.89 15.52
N GLY A 213 29.72 -13.56 14.65
CA GLY A 213 29.99 -12.99 13.33
C GLY A 213 29.11 -11.78 13.04
N GLY A 214 29.33 -11.18 11.88
CA GLY A 214 28.62 -9.97 11.47
C GLY A 214 27.21 -10.21 10.95
N ARG A 215 26.62 -9.12 10.44
CA ARG A 215 25.27 -9.03 9.87
C ARG A 215 25.28 -8.17 8.61
N GLY A 216 24.24 -8.28 7.79
CA GLY A 216 24.01 -7.34 6.69
C GLY A 216 23.43 -6.01 7.16
N SER A 217 23.87 -4.92 6.53
CA SER A 217 23.29 -3.58 6.75
C SER A 217 21.93 -3.44 6.08
N GLY A 218 21.05 -2.61 6.65
CA GLY A 218 19.84 -2.19 5.95
C GLY A 218 20.17 -1.33 4.72
N GLY A 219 19.33 -1.40 3.69
CA GLY A 219 19.43 -0.54 2.52
C GLY A 219 19.08 0.91 2.84
N SER A 220 19.73 1.86 2.18
CA SER A 220 19.43 3.29 2.33
C SER A 220 18.13 3.67 1.62
N ALA A 221 17.62 4.87 1.88
CA ALA A 221 16.47 5.44 1.16
C ALA A 221 16.70 6.93 0.94
N VAL A 222 16.59 7.40 -0.30
CA VAL A 222 16.87 8.79 -0.66
C VAL A 222 15.97 9.28 -1.80
N GLY A 223 15.62 10.57 -1.75
CA GLY A 223 14.87 11.26 -2.81
C GLY A 223 13.34 11.18 -2.69
N GLY A 224 12.81 10.32 -1.80
CA GLY A 224 11.38 10.25 -1.53
C GLY A 224 10.84 11.58 -0.97
N ASN A 225 9.79 12.15 -1.57
CA ASN A 225 9.18 13.39 -1.07
C ASN A 225 8.04 13.15 -0.06
N VAL A 226 7.60 11.89 0.12
CA VAL A 226 6.61 11.50 1.15
C VAL A 226 7.28 10.73 2.28
N LEU A 227 8.05 9.68 1.94
CA LEU A 227 8.73 8.85 2.93
C LEU A 227 10.05 8.31 2.37
N ASN A 228 11.07 8.33 3.23
CA ASN A 228 12.30 7.58 3.07
C ASN A 228 12.50 6.75 4.33
N SER A 229 12.48 5.43 4.21
CA SER A 229 12.76 4.53 5.33
C SER A 229 13.92 3.62 4.94
N PRO A 230 15.01 3.58 5.73
CA PRO A 230 16.01 2.56 5.53
C PRO A 230 15.40 1.17 5.77
N GLY A 231 16.03 0.15 5.19
CA GLY A 231 15.73 -1.23 5.52
C GLY A 231 16.26 -1.60 6.89
N GLU A 232 15.74 -2.68 7.47
CA GLU A 232 16.29 -3.20 8.71
C GLU A 232 17.64 -3.88 8.47
N TYR A 233 18.52 -3.82 9.46
CA TYR A 233 19.69 -4.69 9.49
C TYR A 233 19.25 -6.16 9.55
N GLY A 234 20.07 -7.08 9.05
CA GLY A 234 19.91 -8.48 9.41
C GLY A 234 20.32 -8.70 10.87
N ASP A 235 19.95 -9.83 11.45
CA ASP A 235 20.41 -10.15 12.80
C ASP A 235 21.84 -10.69 12.79
N TYR A 236 22.53 -10.45 13.90
CA TYR A 236 23.79 -11.11 14.20
C TYR A 236 23.59 -12.62 14.42
N ASN A 237 24.70 -13.34 14.37
CA ASN A 237 24.75 -14.75 14.76
C ASN A 237 25.44 -14.94 16.11
N ARG A 238 25.25 -16.13 16.69
CA ARG A 238 25.93 -16.55 17.91
C ARG A 238 26.10 -18.06 17.94
N THR A 239 27.33 -18.54 18.11
CA THR A 239 27.64 -19.95 18.38
C THR A 239 28.30 -20.05 19.75
N LEU A 240 27.61 -20.63 20.73
CA LEU A 240 28.13 -20.75 22.10
C LEU A 240 28.98 -22.01 22.27
N ASP A 241 28.47 -23.12 21.74
CA ASP A 241 29.08 -24.44 21.83
C ASP A 241 28.62 -25.32 20.65
N SER A 242 28.78 -26.64 20.80
CA SER A 242 28.46 -27.61 19.76
C SER A 242 26.96 -27.92 19.56
N ARG A 243 26.07 -27.33 20.38
CA ARG A 243 24.62 -27.56 20.36
C ARG A 243 23.79 -26.26 20.36
N HIS A 244 24.34 -25.18 20.89
CA HIS A 244 23.65 -23.89 21.05
C HIS A 244 24.15 -22.90 20.00
N THR A 245 23.45 -22.86 18.87
CA THR A 245 23.77 -22.01 17.72
C THR A 245 22.54 -21.23 17.29
N PHE A 246 22.72 -19.92 17.12
CA PHE A 246 21.68 -18.98 16.72
C PHE A 246 22.14 -18.30 15.44
N ARG A 247 21.45 -18.59 14.34
CA ARG A 247 21.66 -17.89 13.09
C ARG A 247 20.95 -16.55 13.10
N GLY A 248 21.47 -15.61 12.30
CA GLY A 248 20.79 -14.35 12.06
C GLY A 248 19.55 -14.53 11.18
N LYS A 249 18.42 -13.96 11.61
CA LYS A 249 17.26 -13.65 10.75
C LYS A 249 17.68 -12.63 9.69
N GLY A 250 17.05 -12.67 8.52
CA GLY A 250 17.19 -11.60 7.55
C GLY A 250 16.38 -10.35 7.93
N GLY A 251 16.91 -9.17 7.62
CA GLY A 251 16.28 -7.89 7.92
C GLY A 251 15.00 -7.67 7.13
N ASN A 252 14.00 -7.02 7.74
CA ASN A 252 12.76 -6.67 7.08
C ASN A 252 12.88 -5.40 6.23
N SER A 253 12.00 -5.27 5.25
CA SER A 253 11.72 -4.05 4.51
C SER A 253 10.25 -3.67 4.68
N LEU A 254 9.87 -2.45 4.32
CA LEU A 254 8.50 -1.93 4.57
C LEU A 254 7.41 -2.76 3.85
N LEU A 255 7.73 -3.32 2.69
CA LEU A 255 6.80 -4.11 1.87
C LEU A 255 7.01 -5.63 1.99
N GLY A 256 7.93 -6.08 2.85
CA GLY A 256 8.25 -7.49 2.94
C GLY A 256 9.16 -7.86 4.09
N PHE A 257 8.79 -8.94 4.79
CA PHE A 257 9.60 -9.46 5.88
C PHE A 257 10.81 -10.26 5.36
N GLY A 258 11.92 -10.15 6.07
CA GLY A 258 13.11 -10.96 5.87
C GLY A 258 12.91 -12.40 6.33
N ALA A 259 13.77 -13.29 5.86
CA ALA A 259 13.69 -14.72 6.15
C ALA A 259 13.77 -14.98 7.66
N ASN A 260 12.95 -15.92 8.16
CA ASN A 260 12.90 -16.23 9.58
C ASN A 260 14.17 -16.93 10.08
N SER A 261 14.50 -16.72 11.36
CA SER A 261 15.46 -17.58 12.04
C SER A 261 14.86 -18.97 12.27
N SER A 262 15.71 -20.00 12.36
CA SER A 262 15.34 -21.33 12.81
C SER A 262 16.07 -21.58 14.13
N GLY A 263 15.57 -22.52 14.93
CA GLY A 263 16.31 -23.02 16.09
C GLY A 263 17.66 -23.64 15.71
N SER A 264 18.41 -24.10 16.71
CA SER A 264 19.78 -24.66 16.63
C SER A 264 19.90 -25.98 15.84
N VAL A 265 19.42 -26.00 14.60
CA VAL A 265 19.41 -27.17 13.72
C VAL A 265 20.28 -26.86 12.51
N SER A 266 21.24 -27.72 12.22
CA SER A 266 22.09 -27.56 11.04
C SER A 266 21.25 -27.66 9.76
N GLY A 267 21.50 -26.74 8.85
CA GLY A 267 20.83 -26.70 7.56
C GLY A 267 21.20 -25.45 6.78
N ASP A 268 20.85 -25.50 5.50
CA ASP A 268 20.85 -24.32 4.66
C ASP A 268 19.81 -23.33 5.18
N ALA A 269 20.08 -22.04 5.04
CA ALA A 269 19.16 -21.02 5.52
C ALA A 269 18.01 -20.78 4.53
N PRO A 270 16.81 -20.42 5.02
CA PRO A 270 15.71 -20.02 4.19
C PRO A 270 16.00 -18.66 3.52
N SER A 271 15.56 -18.55 2.28
CA SER A 271 15.50 -17.28 1.56
C SER A 271 14.33 -16.43 2.03
N ALA A 272 14.42 -15.13 1.80
CA ALA A 272 13.33 -14.20 2.06
C ALA A 272 12.15 -14.45 1.12
N LEU A 273 10.93 -14.24 1.64
CA LEU A 273 9.70 -14.38 0.87
C LEU A 273 9.09 -13.02 0.49
N GLY A 274 9.20 -12.02 1.37
CA GLY A 274 8.66 -10.67 1.14
C GLY A 274 9.62 -9.78 0.35
N TRP A 275 9.06 -8.87 -0.46
CA TRP A 275 9.83 -7.92 -1.28
C TRP A 275 10.81 -7.10 -0.44
N GLY A 276 12.04 -6.99 -0.91
CA GLY A 276 13.13 -6.33 -0.18
C GLY A 276 13.56 -7.01 1.11
N GLY A 277 13.00 -8.17 1.48
CA GLY A 277 13.43 -8.90 2.68
C GLY A 277 14.82 -9.52 2.51
N GLY A 278 15.65 -9.45 3.56
CA GLY A 278 16.97 -10.09 3.60
C GLY A 278 16.90 -11.60 3.86
N GLY A 279 17.89 -12.33 3.37
CA GLY A 279 18.03 -13.78 3.60
C GLY A 279 18.62 -14.12 4.97
N ALA A 280 18.30 -15.29 5.53
CA ALA A 280 18.84 -15.73 6.82
C ALA A 280 20.26 -16.31 6.68
N GLY A 281 21.02 -16.34 7.78
CA GLY A 281 22.31 -17.02 7.82
C GLY A 281 22.19 -18.53 8.02
N ALA A 282 23.16 -19.31 7.56
CA ALA A 282 23.16 -20.77 7.69
C ALA A 282 23.58 -21.27 9.08
N ILE A 283 23.29 -22.54 9.39
CA ILE A 283 23.87 -23.26 10.54
C ILE A 283 24.59 -24.52 10.03
N GLY A 284 25.91 -24.60 10.20
CA GLY A 284 26.74 -25.69 9.69
C GLY A 284 27.58 -26.36 10.76
N GLN A 285 27.94 -27.63 10.51
CA GLN A 285 28.84 -28.44 11.33
C GLN A 285 29.97 -28.98 10.45
N ALA A 286 30.13 -30.31 10.33
CA ALA A 286 31.09 -30.91 9.40
C ALA A 286 30.74 -30.65 7.92
N THR A 287 29.45 -30.53 7.60
CA THR A 287 28.98 -30.21 6.25
C THR A 287 28.80 -28.69 6.11
N SER A 288 29.40 -28.13 5.05
CA SER A 288 29.19 -26.73 4.68
C SER A 288 27.74 -26.47 4.30
N ARG A 289 27.20 -25.31 4.68
CA ARG A 289 25.81 -24.92 4.45
C ARG A 289 25.70 -23.55 3.82
N ARG A 290 24.74 -23.39 2.91
CA ARG A 290 24.51 -22.10 2.21
C ARG A 290 23.60 -21.18 3.02
N GLY A 291 23.89 -19.89 2.94
CA GLY A 291 22.98 -18.85 3.42
C GLY A 291 21.71 -18.75 2.57
N GLY A 292 20.73 -18.03 3.07
CA GLY A 292 19.48 -17.74 2.37
C GLY A 292 19.63 -16.54 1.46
N SER A 293 18.96 -16.56 0.31
CA SER A 293 18.95 -15.40 -0.60
C SER A 293 17.97 -14.33 -0.11
N GLY A 294 18.29 -13.06 -0.33
CA GLY A 294 17.34 -11.96 -0.22
C GLY A 294 16.33 -11.98 -1.36
N LYS A 295 15.21 -11.28 -1.18
CA LYS A 295 14.18 -11.11 -2.22
C LYS A 295 14.49 -9.89 -3.07
N GLY A 296 14.06 -9.89 -4.33
CA GLY A 296 14.10 -8.70 -5.18
C GLY A 296 13.30 -7.54 -4.62
N GLY A 297 13.50 -6.37 -5.21
CA GLY A 297 12.73 -5.17 -4.99
C GLY A 297 11.37 -5.20 -5.69
N LEU A 298 10.62 -4.13 -5.52
CA LEU A 298 9.31 -3.91 -6.13
C LEU A 298 9.12 -2.41 -6.32
N VAL A 299 8.50 -2.00 -7.42
CA VAL A 299 7.94 -0.65 -7.57
C VAL A 299 6.46 -0.75 -7.87
N ILE A 300 5.64 0.03 -7.17
CA ILE A 300 4.22 0.21 -7.46
C ILE A 300 4.00 1.66 -7.83
N VAL A 301 3.26 1.87 -8.92
CA VAL A 301 2.85 3.18 -9.40
C VAL A 301 1.34 3.24 -9.46
N GLU A 302 0.78 4.27 -8.84
CA GLU A 302 -0.65 4.54 -8.79
C GLU A 302 -0.92 5.88 -9.47
N VAL A 303 -1.89 5.90 -10.38
CA VAL A 303 -2.24 7.09 -11.17
C VAL A 303 -3.61 7.63 -10.72
N VAL A 304 -3.77 8.95 -10.70
CA VAL A 304 -5.05 9.62 -10.39
C VAL A 304 -5.40 10.59 -11.52
N TYR A 305 -6.66 10.59 -11.96
CA TYR A 305 -7.19 11.44 -13.04
C TYR A 305 -8.07 12.61 -12.56
#